data_AF-A0A321L7L8-F1
#
_entry.id   AF-A0A321L7L8-F1
#
_cell.length_a   1.000
_cell.length_b   1.000
_cell.length_c   1.000
_cell.angle_alpha   90.00
_cell.angle_beta   90.00
_cell.angle_gamma   90.00
#
_symmetry.space_group_name_H-M   'P 1'
#
loop_
_entity.id
_entity.type
_entity.pdbx_description
1 polymer ?
#
loop_
_entity_poly.entity_id
_entity_poly.type
_entity_poly.pdbx_seq_one_letter_code
_entity_poly.pdbx_strand_id
1 'polypeptide(L)' 'MSWDTSKSNWLVRIQSGEEVIRRHCDLPQNADEQALRAAAQKTVVDEGYELDSAAVSIKR' A
#
# COMPACT_ATOMS: atom_id res chain seq x y z
N MET A 1 -2.88 -3.13 -1.10
CA MET A 1 -1.73 -3.80 -0.47
C MET A 1 -1.77 -5.26 -0.87
N SER A 2 -0.70 -5.76 -1.47
CA SER A 2 -0.53 -7.18 -1.78
C SER A 2 0.88 -7.61 -1.40
N TRP A 3 1.06 -8.83 -0.90
CA TRP A 3 2.41 -9.35 -0.64
C TRP A 3 3.10 -9.73 -1.96
N ASP A 4 4.34 -9.25 -2.16
CA ASP A 4 5.20 -9.65 -3.27
C ASP A 4 6.19 -10.72 -2.78
N THR A 5 5.99 -11.97 -3.20
CA THR A 5 6.84 -13.10 -2.80
C THR A 5 8.22 -13.06 -3.44
N SER A 6 8.41 -12.37 -4.55
CA SER A 6 9.70 -12.27 -5.24
C SER A 6 10.63 -11.30 -4.53
N LYS A 7 10.09 -10.20 -4.01
CA LYS A 7 10.84 -9.18 -3.26
C LYS A 7 10.72 -9.32 -1.75
N SER A 8 9.87 -10.25 -1.29
CA SER A 8 9.54 -10.44 0.13
C SER A 8 9.15 -9.12 0.80
N ASN A 9 8.35 -8.31 0.11
CA ASN A 9 7.94 -6.98 0.57
C ASN A 9 6.47 -6.71 0.20
N TRP A 10 5.85 -5.75 0.88
CA TRP A 10 4.48 -5.36 0.56
C TRP A 10 4.44 -4.42 -0.64
N LEU A 11 3.48 -4.63 -1.54
CA LEU A 11 3.20 -3.75 -2.66
C LEU A 11 1.93 -2.92 -2.39
N VAL A 12 2.11 -1.62 -2.23
CA VAL A 12 1.03 -0.63 -2.27
C VAL A 12 0.67 -0.38 -3.73
N ARG A 13 -0.62 -0.47 -4.04
CA ARG A 13 -1.17 -0.05 -5.33
C ARG A 13 -2.09 1.12 -5.06
N ILE A 14 -1.73 2.29 -5.58
CA ILE A 14 -2.49 3.53 -5.48
C ILE A 14 -3.16 3.70 -6.85
N GLN A 15 -4.48 3.94 -6.86
CA GLN A 15 -5.23 4.16 -8.08
C GLN A 15 -6.00 5.47 -7.97
N SER A 16 -5.77 6.37 -8.91
CA SER A 16 -6.42 7.68 -8.98
C SER A 16 -6.85 7.94 -10.42
N GLY A 17 -8.15 7.79 -10.68
CA GLY A 17 -8.67 7.78 -12.05
C GLY A 17 -8.06 6.65 -12.89
N GLU A 18 -7.40 7.03 -13.98
CA GLU A 18 -6.66 6.12 -14.88
C GLU A 18 -5.21 5.87 -14.44
N GLU A 19 -4.67 6.68 -13.52
CA GLU A 19 -3.31 6.53 -13.03
C GLU A 19 -3.22 5.45 -11.97
N VAL A 20 -2.19 4.59 -12.09
CA VAL A 20 -1.90 3.52 -11.13
C VAL A 20 -0.43 3.55 -10.76
N ILE A 21 -0.16 3.91 -9.51
CA ILE A 21 1.18 3.88 -8.93
C ILE A 21 1.36 2.61 -8.11
N ARG A 22 2.56 2.03 -8.17
CA ARG A 22 2.94 0.87 -7.38
C ARG A 22 4.19 1.19 -6.57
N ARG A 23 4.11 1.01 -5.26
CA ARG A 23 5.21 1.29 -4.33
C ARG A 23 5.44 0.13 -3.40
N HIS A 24 6.71 -0.23 -3.22
CA HIS A 24 7.08 -1.27 -2.27
C HIS A 24 7.24 -0.65 -0.88
N CYS A 25 6.67 -1.32 0.12
CA CYS A 25 6.86 -1.06 1.53
C CYS A 25 7.69 -2.18 2.14
N ASP A 26 8.73 -1.77 2.86
CA ASP A 26 9.61 -2.64 3.63
C ASP A 26 8.95 -2.94 4.99
N LEU A 27 7.85 -3.69 4.93
CA LEU A 27 7.16 -4.22 6.10
C LEU A 27 7.25 -5.74 6.08
N PRO A 28 7.32 -6.39 7.25
CA PRO A 28 7.38 -7.85 7.29
C PRO A 28 6.05 -8.47 6.86
N GLN A 29 6.07 -9.71 6.36
CA GLN A 29 4.87 -10.41 5.88
C GLN A 29 3.78 -10.56 6.97
N ASN A 30 4.20 -10.65 8.22
CA ASN A 30 3.32 -10.77 9.37
C ASN A 30 2.90 -9.41 9.97
N ALA A 31 3.19 -8.29 9.29
CA ALA A 31 2.74 -6.98 9.74
C ALA A 31 1.21 -6.95 9.87
N ASP A 32 0.74 -6.40 10.99
CA ASP A 32 -0.69 -6.24 11.24
C ASP A 32 -1.35 -5.31 10.21
N GLU A 33 -2.65 -5.52 9.98
CA GLU A 33 -3.40 -4.72 9.02
C GLU A 33 -3.38 -3.22 9.33
N GLN A 34 -3.27 -2.86 10.61
CA GLN A 34 -3.13 -1.46 11.02
C GLN A 34 -1.80 -0.87 10.52
N ALA A 35 -0.69 -1.60 10.67
CA ALA A 35 0.61 -1.18 10.17
C ALA A 35 0.62 -1.10 8.64
N LEU A 36 0.01 -2.06 7.97
CA LEU A 36 -0.17 -2.05 6.52
C LEU A 36 -1.00 -0.86 6.05
N ARG A 37 -2.13 -0.57 6.71
CA ARG A 37 -2.93 0.62 6.38
C ARG A 37 -2.16 1.91 6.63
N ALA A 38 -1.42 2.02 7.74
CA ALA A 38 -0.63 3.21 8.03
C ALA A 38 0.46 3.43 6.98
N ALA A 39 1.14 2.37 6.54
CA ALA A 39 2.15 2.45 5.49
C ALA A 39 1.55 2.82 4.13
N ALA A 40 0.46 2.17 3.71
CA ALA A 40 -0.25 2.57 2.48
C ALA A 40 -0.70 4.03 2.56
N GLN A 41 -1.25 4.45 3.71
CA GLN A 41 -1.69 5.83 3.91
C GLN A 41 -0.55 6.82 3.73
N LYS A 42 0.57 6.58 4.41
CA LYS A 42 1.76 7.39 4.31
C LYS A 42 2.26 7.48 2.86
N THR A 43 2.31 6.35 2.13
CA THR A 43 2.77 6.32 0.74
C THR A 43 1.87 7.11 -0.20
N VAL A 44 0.55 7.04 -0.03
CA VAL A 44 -0.40 7.83 -0.84
C VAL A 44 -0.15 9.33 -0.66
N VAL A 45 -0.03 9.78 0.60
CA VAL A 45 0.24 11.19 0.92
C VAL A 45 1.61 11.64 0.42
N ASP A 46 2.63 10.78 0.55
CA ASP A 46 4.00 11.05 0.11
C ASP A 46 4.10 11.20 -1.43
N GLU A 47 3.32 10.41 -2.17
CA GLU A 47 3.20 10.54 -3.63
C GLU A 47 2.25 11.69 -4.04
N GLY A 48 1.68 12.44 -3.09
CA GLY A 48 0.85 13.63 -3.35
C GLY A 48 -0.62 13.34 -3.66
N TYR A 49 -1.10 12.12 -3.37
CA TYR A 49 -2.48 11.72 -3.60
C TYR A 49 -3.36 11.93 -2.37
N GLU A 50 -4.65 12.16 -2.59
CA GLU A 50 -5.63 12.21 -1.51
C GLU A 50 -6.01 10.82 -1.04
N LEU A 51 -6.06 10.67 0.28
CA LEU A 51 -6.42 9.41 0.90
C LEU A 51 -7.93 9.23 0.96
N ASP A 52 -8.45 8.36 0.08
CA ASP A 52 -9.72 7.72 0.36
C ASP A 52 -9.47 6.60 1.39
N SER A 53 -9.67 6.93 2.66
CA SER A 53 -9.44 6.00 3.79
C SER A 53 -10.27 4.70 3.69
N ALA A 54 -11.32 4.67 2.87
CA ALA A 54 -12.12 3.49 2.58
C ALA A 54 -11.55 2.62 1.43
N ALA A 55 -10.57 3.10 0.66
CA ALA A 55 -10.04 2.41 -0.51
C ALA A 55 -8.84 1.48 -0.25
N VAL A 56 -8.28 1.45 0.97
CA VAL A 56 -7.12 0.60 1.27
C VAL A 56 -7.53 -0.87 1.39
N SER A 57 -7.51 -1.58 0.27
CA SER A 57 -7.72 -3.03 0.21
C SER A 57 -6.42 -3.78 0.49
N ILE A 58 -6.40 -4.63 1.53
CA ILE A 58 -5.30 -5.53 1.85
C ILE A 58 -5.64 -6.93 1.33
N LYS A 59 -4.80 -7.48 0.46
CA LYS A 59 -4.88 -8.85 -0.05
C LYS A 59 -3.64 -9.60 0.44
N ARG A 60 -3.87 -10.68 1.17
CA ARG A 60 -2.83 -11.58 1.67
C ARG A 60 -2.67 -12.75 0.71
#